data_AF-A0A7Y6NPQ5-F1
#
_entry.id   AF-A0A7Y6NPQ5-F1
#
_cell.length_a   1.000
_cell.length_b   1.000
_cell.length_c   1.000
_cell.angle_alpha   90.00
_cell.angle_beta   90.00
_cell.angle_gamma   90.00
#
_symmetry.space_group_name_H-M   'P 1'
#
loop_
_entity.id
_entity.type
_entity.pdbx_description
1 polymer ?
#
loop_
_entity_poly.entity_id
_entity_poly.type
_entity_poly.pdbx_seq_one_letter_code
_entity_poly.pdbx_strand_id
1 'polypeptide(L)'
;MTGELRVRSAGSSASARDTGRTTDRGDDVTRAANRASEAARPSAAPANTASGPADTFGFQVTFFRSATGLAAASPSRFAARQLVFAHAALSDLAGRRLRHDQRIARAGFGVASAAEADTALVLDGWRLSREAAAPVGHYRTQLQSDLAGFAFDFTVTPTQPVLLQGNAGWSRKGGRAEQASFYYSEPQLAVAGRLRVDGRTLDVDGRAWLDHEWSDSLLEAGAVGWDWIGMNLDDGSALTAFRIRDAQGGTRWAGGSFRRAGGSVQDFASGDVRFEPVRRWTSAATRATYPVEWTVDTPAGRFAVKALLDDQELDSRSSTGSVYWEGLSDLLDASGRRVGRGYLEMTGYAAPLAL
;
A
#
# COMPACT_ATOMS: atom_id res chain seq x y z
N MET A 1 -10.29 10.89 -8.88
CA MET A 1 -8.92 10.44 -8.48
C MET A 1 -8.97 9.04 -7.86
N THR A 2 -7.93 8.23 -7.98
CA THR A 2 -7.79 6.96 -7.24
C THR A 2 -6.48 6.93 -6.48
N GLY A 3 -6.53 6.53 -5.21
CA GLY A 3 -5.41 6.62 -4.29
C GLY A 3 -5.00 5.32 -3.64
N GLU A 4 -3.76 5.28 -3.19
CA GLU A 4 -3.28 4.29 -2.23
C GLU A 4 -2.34 4.94 -1.22
N LEU A 5 -2.54 4.61 0.06
CA LEU A 5 -1.65 5.00 1.15
C LEU A 5 -1.12 3.73 1.80
N ARG A 6 0.19 3.64 2.04
CA ARG A 6 0.76 2.53 2.79
C ARG A 6 1.61 3.03 3.95
N VAL A 7 1.44 2.37 5.09
CA VAL A 7 2.29 2.52 6.27
C VAL A 7 2.85 1.16 6.58
N ARG A 8 4.17 1.01 6.49
CA ARG A 8 4.85 -0.25 6.77
C ARG A 8 5.92 -0.08 7.85
N SER A 9 6.00 -1.02 8.78
CA SER A 9 7.04 -1.03 9.81
C SER A 9 7.74 -2.40 9.89
N ALA A 10 9.06 -2.40 9.85
CA ALA A 10 9.88 -3.60 10.04
C ALA A 10 10.74 -3.48 11.30
N GLY A 11 10.65 -4.49 12.18
CA GLY A 11 11.56 -4.67 13.30
C GLY A 11 12.85 -5.37 12.89
N SER A 12 13.93 -5.21 13.65
CA SER A 12 15.18 -5.94 13.41
C SER A 12 15.07 -7.37 13.94
N SER A 13 15.44 -8.37 13.13
CA SER A 13 15.42 -9.81 13.51
C SER A 13 16.31 -10.15 14.73
N ALA A 14 17.20 -9.25 15.15
CA ALA A 14 18.10 -9.45 16.28
C ALA A 14 17.39 -9.46 17.65
N SER A 15 16.19 -8.89 17.79
CA SER A 15 15.44 -8.88 19.08
C SER A 15 14.41 -10.02 19.22
N ALA A 16 14.19 -10.81 18.16
CA ALA A 16 13.12 -11.81 18.14
C ALA A 16 13.44 -13.11 18.90
N ARG A 17 14.64 -13.27 19.47
CA ARG A 17 15.04 -14.52 20.13
C ARG A 17 14.58 -14.67 21.59
N ASP A 18 13.92 -13.69 22.21
CA ASP A 18 13.79 -13.72 23.69
C ASP A 18 12.45 -13.29 24.32
N THR A 19 11.33 -13.19 23.60
CA THR A 19 10.04 -12.93 24.29
C THR A 19 8.88 -13.73 23.72
N GLY A 20 8.40 -14.73 24.47
CA GLY A 20 7.19 -15.51 24.20
C GLY A 20 5.90 -14.68 24.36
N ARG A 21 5.71 -13.70 23.48
CA ARG A 21 4.72 -12.62 23.62
C ARG A 21 3.73 -12.57 22.45
N THR A 22 3.19 -13.71 22.04
CA THR A 22 2.25 -13.82 20.91
C THR A 22 0.82 -13.39 21.26
N THR A 23 0.38 -13.53 22.50
CA THR A 23 -0.99 -13.15 22.94
C THR A 23 -1.17 -11.64 23.12
N ASP A 24 -0.15 -10.94 23.60
CA ASP A 24 -0.14 -9.49 23.85
C ASP A 24 -0.26 -8.66 22.55
N ARG A 25 0.11 -9.25 21.40
CA ARG A 25 0.19 -8.55 20.10
C ARG A 25 -1.09 -8.62 19.25
N GLY A 26 -1.99 -9.57 19.49
CA GLY A 26 -3.30 -9.63 18.83
C GLY A 26 -4.23 -8.47 19.26
N ASP A 27 -4.12 -8.10 20.54
CA ASP A 27 -4.78 -6.93 21.11
C ASP A 27 -4.28 -5.62 20.48
N ASP A 28 -3.02 -5.54 20.05
CA ASP A 28 -2.45 -4.34 19.45
C ASP A 28 -3.01 -4.04 18.05
N VAL A 29 -3.28 -5.06 17.22
CA VAL A 29 -3.96 -4.84 15.92
C VAL A 29 -5.38 -4.38 16.15
N THR A 30 -6.08 -5.03 17.06
CA THR A 30 -7.46 -4.66 17.36
C THR A 30 -7.52 -3.27 17.97
N ARG A 31 -6.54 -2.85 18.79
CA ARG A 31 -6.44 -1.46 19.28
C ARG A 31 -6.11 -0.48 18.15
N ALA A 32 -5.19 -0.79 17.25
CA ALA A 32 -4.87 0.07 16.10
C ALA A 32 -6.07 0.20 15.15
N ALA A 33 -6.75 -0.92 14.86
CA ALA A 33 -7.97 -0.99 14.07
C ALA A 33 -9.16 -0.32 14.79
N ASN A 34 -9.27 -0.42 16.11
CA ASN A 34 -10.31 0.27 16.89
C ASN A 34 -10.08 1.78 16.86
N ARG A 35 -8.84 2.24 17.01
CA ARG A 35 -8.49 3.65 16.82
C ARG A 35 -8.88 4.13 15.42
N ALA A 36 -8.54 3.35 14.39
CA ALA A 36 -8.93 3.63 13.01
C ALA A 36 -10.45 3.61 12.77
N SER A 37 -11.18 2.71 13.42
CA SER A 37 -12.60 2.43 13.16
C SER A 37 -13.61 3.26 13.95
N GLU A 38 -13.19 4.22 14.79
CA GLU A 38 -14.11 5.12 15.50
C GLU A 38 -15.11 5.80 14.53
N ALA A 39 -16.30 5.20 14.48
CA ALA A 39 -17.60 5.53 13.89
C ALA A 39 -17.76 5.86 12.39
N ALA A 40 -17.11 5.14 11.46
CA ALA A 40 -17.55 5.16 10.06
C ALA A 40 -19.00 4.62 9.94
N ARG A 41 -19.99 5.51 9.79
CA ARG A 41 -21.35 5.13 9.37
C ARG A 41 -21.31 4.83 7.88
N PRO A 42 -22.05 3.82 7.38
CA PRO A 42 -22.22 3.63 5.95
C PRO A 42 -22.87 4.90 5.37
N SER A 43 -22.05 5.74 4.75
CA SER A 43 -22.50 6.84 3.90
C SER A 43 -22.69 6.30 2.50
N ALA A 44 -23.66 6.85 1.75
CA ALA A 44 -23.70 6.64 0.32
C ALA A 44 -22.32 6.99 -0.25
N ALA A 45 -21.77 6.10 -1.09
CA ALA A 45 -20.54 6.37 -1.79
C ALA A 45 -20.69 7.72 -2.54
N PRO A 46 -19.69 8.62 -2.51
CA PRO A 46 -19.77 9.84 -3.28
C PRO A 46 -20.09 9.48 -4.74
N ALA A 47 -21.09 10.16 -5.29
CA ALA A 47 -21.43 10.02 -6.70
C ALA A 47 -20.17 10.37 -7.50
N ASN A 48 -19.68 9.40 -8.28
CA ASN A 48 -18.53 9.59 -9.13
C ASN A 48 -18.91 10.62 -10.20
N THR A 49 -18.58 11.90 -10.00
CA THR A 49 -18.67 12.87 -11.08
C THR A 49 -17.65 12.41 -12.10
N ALA A 50 -18.13 11.84 -13.20
CA ALA A 50 -17.29 11.30 -14.24
C ALA A 50 -16.46 12.43 -14.88
N SER A 51 -15.29 12.69 -14.32
CA SER A 51 -14.22 13.40 -15.00
C SER A 51 -13.81 12.56 -16.21
N GLY A 52 -13.63 13.19 -17.38
CA GLY A 52 -13.18 12.47 -18.57
C GLY A 52 -11.83 11.75 -18.34
N PRO A 53 -11.42 10.83 -19.23
CA PRO A 53 -10.13 10.16 -19.15
C PRO A 53 -8.93 11.13 -19.05
N ALA A 54 -9.10 12.36 -19.56
CA ALA A 54 -8.11 13.43 -19.55
C ALA A 54 -7.84 14.04 -18.16
N ASP A 55 -8.72 13.84 -17.18
CA ASP A 55 -8.59 14.41 -15.82
C ASP A 55 -8.48 13.32 -14.74
N THR A 56 -8.21 12.08 -15.15
CA THR A 56 -8.06 10.95 -14.21
C THR A 56 -6.61 10.83 -13.75
N PHE A 57 -6.40 10.96 -12.44
CA PHE A 57 -5.12 10.72 -11.78
C PHE A 57 -5.18 9.51 -10.85
N GLY A 58 -4.09 8.75 -10.82
CA GLY A 58 -3.75 7.84 -9.71
C GLY A 58 -2.73 8.52 -8.79
N PHE A 59 -2.84 8.33 -7.47
CA PHE A 59 -1.71 8.60 -6.57
C PHE A 59 -1.40 7.42 -5.65
N GLN A 60 -0.14 7.33 -5.25
CA GLN A 60 0.33 6.42 -4.23
C GLN A 60 1.26 7.18 -3.29
N VAL A 61 1.19 6.88 -1.99
CA VAL A 61 2.16 7.35 -1.00
C VAL A 61 2.48 6.21 -0.03
N THR A 62 3.75 5.91 0.14
CA THR A 62 4.20 4.89 1.08
C THR A 62 5.21 5.45 2.05
N PHE A 63 5.02 5.16 3.33
CA PHE A 63 6.02 5.36 4.38
C PHE A 63 6.46 4.03 4.96
N PHE A 64 7.78 3.84 5.04
CA PHE A 64 8.42 2.72 5.72
C PHE A 64 9.18 3.22 6.94
N ARG A 65 9.02 2.54 8.07
CA ARG A 65 9.91 2.66 9.23
C ARG A 65 10.68 1.35 9.40
N SER A 66 12.00 1.44 9.50
CA SER A 66 12.85 0.29 9.80
C SER A 66 13.76 0.58 11.00
N ALA A 67 13.78 -0.35 11.95
CA ALA A 67 14.81 -0.39 12.98
C ALA A 67 16.08 -0.99 12.38
N THR A 68 17.19 -0.25 12.38
CA THR A 68 18.42 -0.72 11.71
C THR A 68 19.14 -1.82 12.50
N GLY A 69 18.83 -1.97 13.79
CA GLY A 69 19.62 -2.80 14.72
C GLY A 69 21.04 -2.26 14.97
N LEU A 70 21.43 -1.17 14.32
CA LEU A 70 22.76 -0.57 14.46
C LEU A 70 22.77 0.45 15.60
N ALA A 71 23.93 0.57 16.24
CA ALA A 71 24.21 1.63 17.22
C ALA A 71 23.17 1.75 18.36
N ALA A 72 22.52 0.64 18.72
CA ALA A 72 21.51 0.60 19.79
C ALA A 72 22.08 1.12 21.12
N ALA A 73 23.34 0.77 21.42
CA ALA A 73 24.06 1.22 22.62
C ALA A 73 24.80 2.56 22.44
N SER A 74 24.80 3.16 21.25
CA SER A 74 25.49 4.44 21.03
C SER A 74 24.70 5.57 21.70
N PRO A 75 25.32 6.49 22.46
CA PRO A 75 24.62 7.67 23.00
C PRO A 75 24.46 8.78 21.95
N SER A 76 25.06 8.64 20.76
CA SER A 76 25.07 9.69 19.74
C SER A 76 23.65 10.00 19.24
N ARG A 77 23.31 11.29 19.21
CA ARG A 77 22.08 11.76 18.53
C ARG A 77 22.07 11.48 17.03
N PHE A 78 23.23 11.23 16.43
CA PHE A 78 23.37 10.87 15.01
C PHE A 78 23.32 9.35 14.76
N ALA A 79 23.21 8.52 15.79
CA ALA A 79 23.08 7.08 15.60
C ALA A 79 21.82 6.77 14.77
N ALA A 80 22.01 6.06 13.65
CA ALA A 80 20.93 5.71 12.72
C ALA A 80 20.08 4.56 13.27
N ARG A 81 19.46 4.71 14.44
CA ARG A 81 18.70 3.62 15.09
C ARG A 81 17.42 3.26 14.33
N GLN A 82 16.79 4.28 13.75
CA GLN A 82 15.60 4.15 12.93
C GLN A 82 15.78 4.95 11.65
N LEU A 83 15.38 4.35 10.54
CA LEU A 83 15.27 5.01 9.25
C LEU A 83 13.79 5.14 8.88
N VAL A 84 13.43 6.30 8.34
CA VAL A 84 12.14 6.54 7.72
C VAL A 84 12.41 6.77 6.24
N PHE A 85 11.70 6.02 5.41
CA PHE A 85 11.77 6.14 3.96
C PHE A 85 10.37 6.39 3.45
N ALA A 86 10.25 7.15 2.37
CA ALA A 86 8.99 7.31 1.69
C ALA A 86 9.21 7.36 0.19
N HIS A 87 8.19 6.95 -0.54
CA HIS A 87 8.07 7.30 -1.95
C HIS A 87 6.61 7.65 -2.23
N ALA A 88 6.43 8.49 -3.23
CA ALA A 88 5.11 8.86 -3.69
C ALA A 88 5.11 8.93 -5.21
N ALA A 89 3.97 8.60 -5.79
CA ALA A 89 3.79 8.63 -7.22
C ALA A 89 2.45 9.24 -7.61
N LEU A 90 2.42 9.83 -8.81
CA LEU A 90 1.23 10.32 -9.49
C LEU A 90 1.18 9.71 -10.89
N SER A 91 0.22 8.84 -11.14
CA SER A 91 -0.11 8.32 -12.47
C SER A 91 -0.95 9.36 -13.20
N ASP A 92 -0.30 10.10 -14.10
CA ASP A 92 -0.90 11.12 -14.96
C ASP A 92 -1.37 10.45 -16.27
N LEU A 93 -2.65 10.06 -16.35
CA LEU A 93 -3.16 9.30 -17.50
C LEU A 93 -3.17 10.12 -18.78
N ALA A 94 -3.44 11.43 -18.70
CA ALA A 94 -3.38 12.32 -19.85
C ALA A 94 -1.95 12.53 -20.33
N GLY A 95 -1.01 12.72 -19.39
CA GLY A 95 0.42 12.79 -19.67
C GLY A 95 1.08 11.44 -19.99
N ARG A 96 0.34 10.34 -19.81
CA ARG A 96 0.80 8.94 -20.00
C ARG A 96 2.11 8.62 -19.30
N ARG A 97 2.28 9.10 -18.06
CA ARG A 97 3.52 8.93 -17.30
C ARG A 97 3.27 8.78 -15.81
N LEU A 98 4.15 8.02 -15.15
CA LEU A 98 4.31 8.08 -13.71
C LEU A 98 5.27 9.21 -13.35
N ARG A 99 4.84 10.12 -12.47
CA ARG A 99 5.72 11.05 -11.78
C ARG A 99 5.97 10.48 -10.40
N HIS A 100 7.21 10.48 -9.94
CA HIS A 100 7.49 9.97 -8.61
C HIS A 100 8.65 10.71 -7.97
N ASP A 101 8.67 10.66 -6.65
CA ASP A 101 9.77 11.15 -5.83
C ASP A 101 9.93 10.20 -4.63
N GLN A 102 11.11 10.23 -4.02
CA GLN A 102 11.51 9.30 -2.98
C GLN A 102 12.43 9.99 -1.98
N ARG A 103 12.32 9.61 -0.70
CA ARG A 103 13.05 10.23 0.39
C ARG A 103 13.48 9.18 1.41
N ILE A 104 14.59 9.48 2.07
CA ILE A 104 15.12 8.69 3.17
C ILE A 104 15.74 9.65 4.19
N ALA A 105 15.44 9.44 5.47
CA ALA A 105 16.17 10.09 6.54
C ALA A 105 16.23 9.23 7.79
N ARG A 106 17.24 9.48 8.62
CA ARG A 106 17.24 9.00 10.00
C ARG A 106 16.15 9.72 10.77
N ALA A 107 15.43 8.98 11.62
CA ALA A 107 14.48 9.59 12.54
C ALA A 107 15.18 10.60 13.46
N GLY A 108 14.51 11.72 13.74
CA GLY A 108 14.99 12.79 14.61
C GLY A 108 15.24 14.13 13.90
N PHE A 109 15.77 15.09 14.66
CA PHE A 109 16.15 16.44 14.19
C PHE A 109 15.03 17.26 13.53
N GLY A 110 13.76 16.88 13.73
CA GLY A 110 12.62 17.50 13.04
C GLY A 110 12.53 17.18 11.54
N VAL A 111 13.43 16.34 11.02
CA VAL A 111 13.46 15.94 9.60
C VAL A 111 12.55 14.74 9.37
N ALA A 112 12.62 13.74 10.25
CA ALA A 112 11.80 12.55 10.13
C ALA A 112 11.28 12.07 11.47
N SER A 113 10.01 11.64 11.48
CA SER A 113 9.36 11.04 12.63
C SER A 113 8.30 10.06 12.19
N ALA A 114 8.17 8.96 12.92
CA ALA A 114 7.12 7.98 12.74
C ALA A 114 6.60 7.58 14.12
N ALA A 115 5.44 8.12 14.49
CA ALA A 115 4.83 7.84 15.79
C ALA A 115 4.48 6.34 15.94
N GLU A 116 4.47 5.86 17.18
CA GLU A 116 4.11 4.48 17.51
C GLU A 116 2.67 4.33 18.01
N ALA A 117 2.07 5.42 18.51
CA ALA A 117 0.73 5.38 19.10
C ALA A 117 -0.41 5.44 18.06
N ASP A 118 -0.24 6.27 17.03
CA ASP A 118 -1.19 6.47 15.93
C ASP A 118 -0.43 6.87 14.65
N THR A 119 -1.13 6.97 13.53
CA THR A 119 -0.57 7.41 12.26
C THR A 119 -0.17 8.88 12.35
N ALA A 120 1.11 9.14 12.54
CA ALA A 120 1.71 10.46 12.43
C ALA A 120 3.13 10.32 11.89
N LEU A 121 3.26 10.54 10.58
CA LEU A 121 4.47 10.32 9.80
C LEU A 121 4.90 11.65 9.19
N VAL A 122 6.18 11.99 9.34
CA VAL A 122 6.80 13.15 8.71
C VAL A 122 8.11 12.72 8.10
N LEU A 123 8.37 13.14 6.86
CA LEU A 123 9.67 13.01 6.21
C LEU A 123 9.94 14.23 5.32
N ASP A 124 10.76 15.14 5.82
CA ASP A 124 11.23 16.33 5.10
C ASP A 124 10.09 17.21 4.56
N GLY A 125 9.01 17.35 5.33
CA GLY A 125 7.81 18.09 4.96
C GLY A 125 6.71 17.27 4.28
N TRP A 126 6.99 16.02 3.85
CA TRP A 126 5.92 15.08 3.50
C TRP A 126 5.27 14.56 4.78
N ARG A 127 3.95 14.45 4.78
CA ARG A 127 3.17 14.09 5.97
C ARG A 127 2.06 13.12 5.64
N LEU A 128 1.86 12.16 6.54
CA LEU A 128 0.63 11.38 6.64
C LEU A 128 0.25 11.32 8.13
N SER A 129 -0.86 11.93 8.49
CA SER A 129 -1.34 11.98 9.87
C SER A 129 -2.82 11.63 9.95
N ARG A 130 -3.22 10.91 11.00
CA ARG A 130 -4.61 10.76 11.38
C ARG A 130 -4.99 11.92 12.30
N GLU A 131 -6.02 12.65 11.92
CA GLU A 131 -6.58 13.76 12.69
C GLU A 131 -7.90 13.31 13.33
N ALA A 132 -7.96 13.41 14.65
CA ALA A 132 -9.16 13.07 15.41
C ALA A 132 -10.19 14.20 15.28
N ALA A 133 -11.02 14.15 14.25
CA ALA A 133 -12.26 14.93 14.17
C ALA A 133 -13.44 13.99 14.46
N ALA A 134 -14.21 14.26 15.51
CA ALA A 134 -15.43 13.50 15.77
C ALA A 134 -16.48 13.75 14.67
N PRO A 135 -17.31 12.75 14.28
CA PRO A 135 -17.39 11.41 14.84
C PRO A 135 -16.45 10.37 14.20
N VAL A 136 -15.79 10.68 13.08
CA VAL A 136 -14.87 9.76 12.35
C VAL A 136 -13.55 10.46 12.09
N GLY A 137 -12.47 9.93 12.67
CA GLY A 137 -11.13 10.42 12.36
C GLY A 137 -10.85 10.35 10.86
N HIS A 138 -10.12 11.32 10.32
CA HIS A 138 -9.71 11.32 8.92
C HIS A 138 -8.19 11.36 8.84
N TYR A 139 -7.65 10.95 7.70
CA TYR A 139 -6.25 11.14 7.39
C TYR A 139 -6.06 12.46 6.65
N ARG A 140 -4.95 13.11 6.92
CA ARG A 140 -4.42 14.17 6.08
C ARG A 140 -3.09 13.72 5.50
N THR A 141 -2.97 13.79 4.18
CA THR A 141 -1.73 13.52 3.47
C THR A 141 -1.29 14.75 2.71
N GLN A 142 -0.06 15.20 2.96
CA GLN A 142 0.51 16.43 2.39
C GLN A 142 1.86 16.12 1.80
N LEU A 143 2.04 16.53 0.55
CA LEU A 143 3.24 16.25 -0.20
C LEU A 143 3.54 17.37 -1.18
N GLN A 144 4.80 17.77 -1.26
CA GLN A 144 5.31 18.62 -2.33
C GLN A 144 6.62 18.04 -2.86
N SER A 145 6.68 17.85 -4.18
CA SER A 145 7.89 17.52 -4.92
C SER A 145 8.02 18.43 -6.12
N ASP A 146 8.92 19.40 -6.02
CA ASP A 146 9.23 20.27 -7.16
C ASP A 146 10.00 19.49 -8.25
N LEU A 147 10.82 18.49 -7.84
CA LEU A 147 11.55 17.60 -8.74
C LEU A 147 10.60 16.77 -9.62
N ALA A 148 9.56 16.18 -9.02
CA ALA A 148 8.58 15.39 -9.76
C ALA A 148 7.45 16.25 -10.36
N GLY A 149 7.43 17.55 -10.08
CA GLY A 149 6.47 18.51 -10.62
C GLY A 149 5.04 18.32 -10.12
N PHE A 150 4.85 17.77 -8.91
CA PHE A 150 3.53 17.63 -8.31
C PHE A 150 3.51 17.88 -6.79
N ALA A 151 2.35 18.27 -6.29
CA ALA A 151 2.07 18.40 -4.87
C ALA A 151 0.59 18.06 -4.60
N PHE A 152 0.29 17.56 -3.42
CA PHE A 152 -1.10 17.38 -2.98
C PHE A 152 -1.29 17.69 -1.49
N ASP A 153 -2.50 18.13 -1.15
CA ASP A 153 -3.02 18.19 0.22
C ASP A 153 -4.40 17.57 0.18
N PHE A 154 -4.52 16.36 0.71
CA PHE A 154 -5.75 15.58 0.68
C PHE A 154 -6.23 15.25 2.09
N THR A 155 -7.53 15.41 2.27
CA THR A 155 -8.30 14.78 3.33
C THR A 155 -8.79 13.42 2.82
N VAL A 156 -8.51 12.38 3.59
CA VAL A 156 -8.86 10.99 3.25
C VAL A 156 -9.69 10.41 4.39
N THR A 157 -10.98 10.18 4.15
CA THR A 157 -11.97 9.90 5.19
C THR A 157 -12.47 8.46 5.10
N PRO A 158 -12.44 7.68 6.20
CA PRO A 158 -13.01 6.34 6.24
C PRO A 158 -14.52 6.34 5.95
N THR A 159 -14.96 5.39 5.11
CA THR A 159 -16.38 5.22 4.76
C THR A 159 -16.93 3.86 5.20
N GLN A 160 -16.06 2.99 5.67
CA GLN A 160 -16.36 1.62 6.11
C GLN A 160 -15.53 1.27 7.34
N PRO A 161 -15.94 0.24 8.11
CA PRO A 161 -15.08 -0.32 9.15
C PRO A 161 -13.75 -0.84 8.59
N VAL A 162 -12.72 -0.81 9.43
CA VAL A 162 -11.42 -1.42 9.15
C VAL A 162 -11.58 -2.88 8.71
N LEU A 163 -10.76 -3.29 7.75
CA LEU A 163 -10.67 -4.65 7.24
C LEU A 163 -9.43 -5.30 7.87
N LEU A 164 -9.62 -6.18 8.85
CA LEU A 164 -8.53 -6.99 9.39
C LEU A 164 -8.15 -8.07 8.38
N GLN A 165 -6.88 -8.13 7.99
CA GLN A 165 -6.39 -9.09 7.01
C GLN A 165 -5.97 -10.40 7.69
N GLY A 166 -6.26 -11.53 7.06
CA GLY A 166 -5.93 -12.84 7.61
C GLY A 166 -6.68 -13.11 8.92
N ASN A 167 -6.13 -13.98 9.77
CA ASN A 167 -6.84 -14.37 10.99
C ASN A 167 -6.80 -13.23 12.03
N ALA A 168 -7.88 -12.44 12.08
CA ALA A 168 -8.03 -11.32 13.01
C ALA A 168 -6.86 -10.33 12.96
N GLY A 169 -6.33 -10.06 11.76
CA GLY A 169 -5.21 -9.14 11.55
C GLY A 169 -3.84 -9.82 11.55
N TRP A 170 -3.77 -11.12 11.82
CA TRP A 170 -2.56 -11.93 11.62
C TRP A 170 -2.53 -12.49 10.19
N SER A 171 -1.76 -11.84 9.32
CA SER A 171 -1.67 -12.17 7.90
C SER A 171 -0.38 -12.91 7.58
N ARG A 172 -0.51 -14.19 7.22
CA ARG A 172 0.63 -15.03 6.84
C ARG A 172 1.12 -14.68 5.43
N LYS A 173 2.44 -14.70 5.26
CA LYS A 173 3.17 -14.44 4.00
C LYS A 173 4.17 -15.56 3.67
N GLY A 174 4.06 -16.73 4.32
CA GLY A 174 4.93 -17.87 4.10
C GLY A 174 4.45 -19.15 4.78
N GLY A 175 5.13 -20.26 4.46
CA GLY A 175 4.78 -21.61 4.92
C GLY A 175 4.95 -21.82 6.42
N ARG A 176 5.83 -21.05 7.08
CA ARG A 176 6.06 -21.09 8.53
C ARG A 176 5.17 -20.09 9.27
N ALA A 177 4.85 -20.37 10.52
CA ALA A 177 3.89 -19.58 11.30
C ALA A 177 4.39 -18.15 11.60
N GLU A 178 5.70 -18.01 11.79
CA GLU A 178 6.40 -16.74 12.05
C GLU A 178 6.54 -15.83 10.82
N GLN A 179 6.29 -16.37 9.62
CA GLN A 179 6.29 -15.60 8.37
C GLN A 179 4.92 -14.96 8.22
N ALA A 180 4.67 -13.97 9.05
CA ALA A 180 3.42 -13.24 9.10
C ALA A 180 3.66 -11.79 9.52
N SER A 181 2.68 -10.96 9.20
CA SER A 181 2.61 -9.57 9.61
C SER A 181 1.30 -9.34 10.34
N PHE A 182 1.31 -8.36 11.23
CA PHE A 182 0.08 -7.73 11.65
C PHE A 182 -0.36 -6.77 10.54
N TYR A 183 -1.61 -6.89 10.12
CA TYR A 183 -2.06 -6.25 8.91
C TYR A 183 -3.56 -5.93 8.95
N TYR A 184 -3.89 -4.66 8.71
CA TYR A 184 -5.24 -4.23 8.38
C TYR A 184 -5.25 -3.27 7.20
N SER A 185 -6.42 -3.10 6.61
CA SER A 185 -6.68 -2.16 5.53
C SER A 185 -7.89 -1.29 5.84
N GLU A 186 -7.91 -0.09 5.27
CA GLU A 186 -9.10 0.75 5.19
C GLU A 186 -9.46 0.96 3.71
N PRO A 187 -10.42 0.19 3.19
CA PRO A 187 -10.86 0.33 1.82
C PRO A 187 -11.88 1.47 1.68
N GLN A 188 -12.16 1.84 0.45
CA GLN A 188 -13.22 2.77 0.05
C GLN A 188 -13.11 4.15 0.72
N LEU A 189 -11.90 4.57 1.12
CA LEU A 189 -11.66 5.88 1.71
C LEU A 189 -12.08 6.99 0.75
N ALA A 190 -12.86 7.96 1.20
CA ALA A 190 -13.21 9.13 0.39
C ALA A 190 -12.05 10.12 0.39
N VAL A 191 -11.59 10.51 -0.81
CA VAL A 191 -10.51 11.51 -0.99
C VAL A 191 -11.13 12.82 -1.43
N ALA A 192 -10.69 13.92 -0.83
CA ALA A 192 -10.97 15.27 -1.29
C ALA A 192 -9.78 16.19 -1.03
N GLY A 193 -9.52 17.13 -1.93
CA GLY A 193 -8.50 18.16 -1.69
C GLY A 193 -7.96 18.77 -2.98
N ARG A 194 -6.70 19.21 -2.94
CA ARG A 194 -6.07 19.92 -4.05
C ARG A 194 -4.86 19.15 -4.57
N LEU A 195 -4.83 18.93 -5.87
CA LEU A 195 -3.68 18.43 -6.62
C LEU A 195 -3.05 19.59 -7.39
N ARG A 196 -1.75 19.80 -7.23
CA ARG A 196 -0.96 20.70 -8.09
C ARG A 196 -0.08 19.85 -9.00
N VAL A 197 -0.19 20.02 -10.31
CA VAL A 197 0.62 19.33 -11.32
C VAL A 197 0.94 20.29 -12.48
N ASP A 198 2.21 20.38 -12.85
CA ASP A 198 2.71 21.35 -13.86
C ASP A 198 2.23 22.79 -13.62
N GLY A 199 2.25 23.24 -12.37
CA GLY A 199 1.82 24.59 -11.98
C GLY A 199 0.31 24.84 -11.99
N ARG A 200 -0.51 23.88 -12.45
CA ARG A 200 -1.98 23.94 -12.37
C ARG A 200 -2.46 23.34 -11.07
N THR A 201 -3.42 23.99 -10.42
CA THR A 201 -4.11 23.46 -9.24
C THR A 201 -5.51 23.00 -9.63
N LEU A 202 -5.83 21.77 -9.23
CA LEU A 202 -7.09 21.10 -9.49
C LEU A 202 -7.72 20.73 -8.14
N ASP A 203 -9.00 21.04 -7.98
CA ASP A 203 -9.80 20.42 -6.93
C ASP A 203 -10.15 19.00 -7.38
N VAL A 204 -9.92 18.03 -6.49
CA VAL A 204 -10.09 16.61 -6.80
C VAL A 204 -10.88 15.92 -5.71
N ASP A 205 -11.73 15.00 -6.14
CA ASP A 205 -12.38 14.00 -5.32
C ASP A 205 -12.02 12.59 -5.82
N GLY A 206 -12.24 11.57 -4.99
CA GLY A 206 -11.90 10.21 -5.36
C GLY A 206 -12.06 9.17 -4.28
N ARG A 207 -11.47 8.00 -4.54
CA ARG A 207 -11.40 6.89 -3.57
C ARG A 207 -9.96 6.45 -3.36
N ALA A 208 -9.62 6.10 -2.13
CA ALA A 208 -8.33 5.52 -1.80
C ALA A 208 -8.46 4.21 -1.05
N TRP A 209 -7.33 3.53 -0.94
CA TRP A 209 -7.10 2.38 -0.09
C TRP A 209 -5.96 2.71 0.87
N LEU A 210 -6.08 2.35 2.15
CA LEU A 210 -4.94 2.38 3.08
C LEU A 210 -4.57 0.97 3.51
N ASP A 211 -3.28 0.67 3.50
CA ASP A 211 -2.70 -0.50 4.16
C ASP A 211 -1.79 -0.10 5.31
N HIS A 212 -1.94 -0.79 6.45
CA HIS A 212 -1.03 -0.67 7.57
C HIS A 212 -0.51 -2.07 7.97
N GLU A 213 0.79 -2.29 7.74
CA GLU A 213 1.44 -3.58 7.96
C GLU A 213 2.68 -3.42 8.86
N TRP A 214 2.84 -4.30 9.85
CA TRP A 214 4.09 -4.37 10.61
C TRP A 214 4.49 -5.79 10.97
N SER A 215 5.80 -6.05 10.97
CA SER A 215 6.35 -7.36 11.31
C SER A 215 7.80 -7.27 11.79
N ASP A 216 8.23 -8.27 12.55
CA ASP A 216 9.65 -8.51 12.90
C ASP A 216 10.29 -9.54 11.95
N SER A 217 9.54 -10.01 10.94
CA SER A 217 9.95 -11.07 10.02
C SER A 217 10.10 -10.54 8.60
N LEU A 218 11.27 -10.78 8.01
CA LEU A 218 11.51 -10.56 6.59
C LEU A 218 10.80 -11.62 5.74
N LEU A 219 10.77 -11.41 4.42
CA LEU A 219 10.35 -12.43 3.47
C LEU A 219 11.20 -13.71 3.63
N GLU A 220 10.64 -14.84 3.19
CA GLU A 220 11.34 -16.12 3.21
C GLU A 220 12.65 -16.08 2.41
N ALA A 221 13.65 -16.85 2.86
CA ALA A 221 14.85 -17.10 2.06
C ALA A 221 14.45 -17.71 0.69
N GLY A 222 14.92 -17.11 -0.39
CA GLY A 222 14.59 -17.52 -1.75
C GLY A 222 13.32 -16.88 -2.33
N ALA A 223 12.56 -16.11 -1.53
CA ALA A 223 11.59 -15.18 -2.09
C ALA A 223 12.33 -14.01 -2.74
N VAL A 224 11.86 -13.59 -3.93
CA VAL A 224 12.47 -12.48 -4.68
C VAL A 224 11.61 -11.24 -4.71
N GLY A 225 10.31 -11.35 -4.43
CA GLY A 225 9.36 -10.24 -4.40
C GLY A 225 7.92 -10.72 -4.33
N TRP A 226 6.99 -9.79 -4.47
CA TRP A 226 5.56 -10.07 -4.43
C TRP A 226 4.81 -9.41 -5.58
N ASP A 227 3.61 -9.91 -5.84
CA ASP A 227 2.56 -9.23 -6.60
C ASP A 227 1.40 -9.02 -5.63
N TRP A 228 0.82 -7.83 -5.61
CA TRP A 228 -0.27 -7.47 -4.70
C TRP A 228 -1.30 -6.62 -5.44
N ILE A 229 -2.58 -6.81 -5.13
CA ILE A 229 -3.67 -5.94 -5.54
C ILE A 229 -4.53 -5.54 -4.34
N GLY A 230 -4.97 -4.28 -4.34
CA GLY A 230 -6.02 -3.76 -3.46
C GLY A 230 -7.01 -2.98 -4.31
N MET A 231 -8.26 -3.43 -4.31
CA MET A 231 -9.28 -2.99 -5.26
C MET A 231 -10.53 -2.54 -4.51
N ASN A 232 -10.90 -1.28 -4.76
CA ASN A 232 -12.21 -0.77 -4.38
C ASN A 232 -13.21 -1.13 -5.48
N LEU A 233 -14.17 -2.00 -5.16
CA LEU A 233 -15.23 -2.37 -6.10
C LEU A 233 -16.31 -1.28 -6.15
N ASP A 234 -16.96 -1.16 -7.30
CA ASP A 234 -17.97 -0.14 -7.58
C ASP A 234 -19.22 -0.32 -6.71
N ASP A 235 -19.51 -1.55 -6.25
CA ASP A 235 -20.61 -1.90 -5.35
C ASP A 235 -20.30 -1.67 -3.85
N GLY A 236 -19.12 -1.14 -3.53
CA GLY A 236 -18.65 -0.93 -2.16
C GLY A 236 -17.92 -2.13 -1.55
N SER A 237 -17.79 -3.24 -2.27
CA SER A 237 -16.95 -4.36 -1.83
C SER A 237 -15.46 -4.00 -1.88
N ALA A 238 -14.64 -4.80 -1.19
CA ALA A 238 -13.19 -4.65 -1.13
C ALA A 238 -12.52 -5.99 -1.44
N LEU A 239 -11.52 -5.99 -2.33
CA LEU A 239 -10.72 -7.16 -2.67
C LEU A 239 -9.23 -6.86 -2.45
N THR A 240 -8.58 -7.71 -1.67
CA THR A 240 -7.12 -7.79 -1.60
C THR A 240 -6.68 -9.16 -2.10
N ALA A 241 -5.64 -9.24 -2.90
CA ALA A 241 -5.01 -10.51 -3.24
C ALA A 241 -3.52 -10.31 -3.46
N PHE A 242 -2.72 -11.30 -3.09
CA PHE A 242 -1.28 -11.24 -3.29
C PHE A 242 -0.66 -12.61 -3.49
N ARG A 243 0.57 -12.60 -3.99
CA ARG A 243 1.47 -13.75 -3.95
C ARG A 243 2.91 -13.35 -3.67
N ILE A 244 3.64 -14.25 -3.01
CA ILE A 244 5.09 -14.20 -2.83
C ILE A 244 5.73 -15.12 -3.85
N ARG A 245 6.74 -14.61 -4.56
CA ARG A 245 7.39 -15.33 -5.66
C ARG A 245 8.81 -15.76 -5.32
N ASP A 246 9.25 -16.85 -5.92
CA ASP A 246 10.67 -17.19 -6.01
C ASP A 246 11.32 -16.72 -7.32
N ALA A 247 12.62 -16.94 -7.41
CA ALA A 247 13.45 -16.55 -8.56
C ALA A 247 13.05 -17.23 -9.87
N GLN A 248 12.34 -18.36 -9.81
CA GLN A 248 11.83 -19.08 -10.98
C GLN A 248 10.44 -18.57 -11.39
N GLY A 249 9.87 -17.61 -10.66
CA GLY A 249 8.53 -17.09 -10.86
C GLY A 249 7.42 -17.97 -10.26
N GLY A 250 7.79 -19.01 -9.52
CA GLY A 250 6.87 -19.88 -8.79
C GLY A 250 6.25 -19.16 -7.59
N THR A 251 5.02 -19.54 -7.24
CA THR A 251 4.33 -19.01 -6.07
C THR A 251 4.74 -19.79 -4.82
N ARG A 252 5.34 -19.10 -3.86
CA ARG A 252 5.73 -19.64 -2.55
C ARG A 252 4.60 -19.54 -1.53
N TRP A 253 3.82 -18.47 -1.65
CA TRP A 253 2.65 -18.21 -0.83
C TRP A 253 1.69 -17.34 -1.61
N ALA A 254 0.40 -17.52 -1.42
CA ALA A 254 -0.62 -16.61 -1.90
C ALA A 254 -1.65 -16.37 -0.80
N GLY A 255 -2.44 -15.32 -0.93
CA GLY A 255 -3.47 -14.98 0.04
C GLY A 255 -4.23 -13.75 -0.38
N GLY A 256 -5.11 -13.31 0.50
CA GLY A 256 -5.98 -12.18 0.24
C GLY A 256 -7.26 -12.27 1.04
N SER A 257 -8.17 -11.36 0.76
CA SER A 257 -9.48 -11.32 1.39
C SER A 257 -10.47 -10.63 0.48
N PHE A 258 -11.75 -10.95 0.69
CA PHE A 258 -12.86 -10.25 0.06
C PHE A 258 -13.91 -9.89 1.10
N ARG A 259 -14.38 -8.64 1.07
CA ARG A 259 -15.49 -8.17 1.90
C ARG A 259 -16.55 -7.57 1.00
N ARG A 260 -17.74 -8.18 0.98
CA ARG A 260 -18.93 -7.57 0.37
C ARG A 260 -19.32 -6.30 1.13
N ALA A 261 -19.94 -5.34 0.46
CA ALA A 261 -20.47 -4.14 1.12
C ALA A 261 -21.36 -4.53 2.32
N GLY A 262 -20.98 -4.09 3.53
CA GLY A 262 -21.69 -4.40 4.79
C GLY A 262 -21.59 -5.85 5.28
N GLY A 263 -20.84 -6.71 4.59
CA GLY A 263 -20.66 -8.12 4.95
C GLY A 263 -19.45 -8.38 5.85
N SER A 264 -19.30 -9.64 6.27
CA SER A 264 -18.09 -10.14 6.92
C SER A 264 -16.94 -10.30 5.92
N VAL A 265 -15.71 -10.23 6.42
CA VAL A 265 -14.51 -10.55 5.65
C VAL A 265 -14.46 -12.05 5.37
N GLN A 266 -14.11 -12.41 4.13
CA GLN A 266 -13.75 -13.76 3.72
C GLN A 266 -12.26 -13.78 3.40
N ASP A 267 -11.45 -14.39 4.27
CA ASP A 267 -10.03 -14.62 3.99
C ASP A 267 -9.83 -15.77 3.02
N PHE A 268 -8.78 -15.69 2.21
CA PHE A 268 -8.42 -16.72 1.23
C PHE A 268 -7.28 -17.61 1.74
N ALA A 269 -7.38 -18.93 1.53
CA ALA A 269 -6.30 -19.84 1.85
C ALA A 269 -5.19 -19.77 0.79
N SER A 270 -3.98 -20.22 1.12
CA SER A 270 -2.80 -20.07 0.26
C SER A 270 -2.82 -20.87 -1.04
N GLY A 271 -3.78 -21.79 -1.20
CA GLY A 271 -4.04 -22.53 -2.44
C GLY A 271 -5.19 -21.96 -3.30
N ASP A 272 -5.95 -20.99 -2.78
CA ASP A 272 -7.19 -20.53 -3.44
C ASP A 272 -6.97 -19.34 -4.36
N VAL A 273 -5.77 -18.75 -4.33
CA VAL A 273 -5.43 -17.53 -5.07
C VAL A 273 -4.39 -17.86 -6.13
N ARG A 274 -4.70 -17.55 -7.39
CA ARG A 274 -3.79 -17.77 -8.52
C ARG A 274 -3.69 -16.52 -9.39
N PHE A 275 -2.46 -16.07 -9.60
CA PHE A 275 -2.13 -14.99 -10.53
C PHE A 275 -1.55 -15.58 -11.81
N GLU A 276 -2.22 -15.32 -12.94
CA GLU A 276 -1.80 -15.73 -14.27
C GLU A 276 -1.48 -14.51 -15.13
N PRO A 277 -0.22 -14.33 -15.58
CA PRO A 277 0.16 -13.18 -16.37
C PRO A 277 -0.39 -13.28 -17.80
N VAL A 278 -1.08 -12.24 -18.27
CA VAL A 278 -1.71 -12.19 -19.60
C VAL A 278 -0.89 -11.36 -20.57
N ARG A 279 -0.54 -10.12 -20.19
CA ARG A 279 0.29 -9.21 -21.01
C ARG A 279 1.45 -8.70 -20.19
N ARG A 280 2.63 -8.63 -20.82
CA ARG A 280 3.86 -8.12 -20.22
C ARG A 280 4.33 -6.84 -20.90
N TRP A 281 4.96 -5.98 -20.13
CA TRP A 281 5.67 -4.80 -20.56
C TRP A 281 7.11 -4.88 -20.03
N THR A 282 8.07 -4.38 -20.81
CA THR A 282 9.48 -4.34 -20.42
C THR A 282 9.92 -2.90 -20.27
N SER A 283 10.43 -2.55 -19.09
CA SER A 283 10.98 -1.23 -18.82
C SER A 283 12.19 -0.97 -19.71
N ALA A 284 12.23 0.20 -20.34
CA ALA A 284 13.41 0.66 -21.05
C ALA A 284 14.53 1.06 -20.07
N ALA A 285 14.19 1.54 -18.88
CA ALA A 285 15.13 2.08 -17.90
C ALA A 285 15.86 0.99 -17.10
N THR A 286 15.13 -0.02 -16.62
CA THR A 286 15.68 -1.08 -15.75
C THR A 286 15.83 -2.42 -16.46
N ARG A 287 15.22 -2.58 -17.64
CA ARG A 287 15.10 -3.85 -18.39
C ARG A 287 14.26 -4.92 -17.68
N ALA A 288 13.65 -4.59 -16.55
CA ALA A 288 12.71 -5.47 -15.87
C ALA A 288 11.46 -5.70 -16.72
N THR A 289 10.88 -6.90 -16.64
CA THR A 289 9.68 -7.26 -17.40
C THR A 289 8.53 -7.56 -16.46
N TYR A 290 7.50 -6.72 -16.51
CA TYR A 290 6.35 -6.75 -15.62
C TYR A 290 5.11 -7.28 -16.34
N PRO A 291 4.38 -8.23 -15.77
CA PRO A 291 3.00 -8.51 -16.17
C PRO A 291 2.08 -7.34 -15.77
N VAL A 292 1.65 -6.56 -16.75
CA VAL A 292 0.78 -5.39 -16.58
C VAL A 292 -0.69 -5.71 -16.82
N GLU A 293 -0.98 -6.93 -17.27
CA GLU A 293 -2.32 -7.52 -17.22
C GLU A 293 -2.27 -8.93 -16.64
N TRP A 294 -3.25 -9.22 -15.79
CA TRP A 294 -3.38 -10.48 -15.08
C TRP A 294 -4.79 -11.04 -15.15
N THR A 295 -4.89 -12.37 -15.12
CA THR A 295 -6.06 -13.07 -14.60
C THR A 295 -5.78 -13.44 -13.15
N VAL A 296 -6.70 -13.12 -12.24
CA VAL A 296 -6.60 -13.45 -10.82
C VAL A 296 -7.81 -14.29 -10.44
N ASP A 297 -7.55 -15.56 -10.13
CA ASP A 297 -8.55 -16.49 -9.58
C ASP A 297 -8.56 -16.39 -8.05
N THR A 298 -9.75 -16.26 -7.47
CA THR A 298 -9.97 -16.21 -6.02
C THR A 298 -11.28 -16.91 -5.65
N PRO A 299 -11.53 -17.22 -4.37
CA PRO A 299 -12.83 -17.66 -3.88
C PRO A 299 -13.99 -16.68 -4.17
N ALA A 300 -13.71 -15.38 -4.35
CA ALA A 300 -14.71 -14.38 -4.67
C ALA A 300 -15.06 -14.33 -6.18
N GLY A 301 -14.24 -14.98 -7.02
CA GLY A 301 -14.41 -15.02 -8.47
C GLY A 301 -13.10 -14.89 -9.23
N ARG A 302 -13.21 -15.03 -10.56
CA ARG A 302 -12.15 -14.75 -11.53
C ARG A 302 -12.26 -13.31 -12.00
N PHE A 303 -11.15 -12.57 -11.91
CA PHE A 303 -11.05 -11.19 -12.33
C PHE A 303 -9.90 -10.98 -13.30
N ALA A 304 -10.03 -10.00 -14.20
CA ALA A 304 -8.90 -9.46 -14.93
C ALA A 304 -8.43 -8.16 -14.26
N VAL A 305 -7.13 -8.04 -14.02
CA VAL A 305 -6.50 -6.80 -13.53
C VAL A 305 -5.74 -6.18 -14.71
N LYS A 306 -6.08 -4.94 -15.06
CA LYS A 306 -5.47 -4.25 -16.20
C LYS A 306 -4.89 -2.90 -15.79
N ALA A 307 -3.59 -2.75 -15.94
CA ALA A 307 -2.90 -1.48 -15.76
C ALA A 307 -3.46 -0.41 -16.70
N LEU A 308 -3.68 0.81 -16.21
CA LEU A 308 -4.11 1.94 -17.05
C LEU A 308 -2.95 2.58 -17.84
N LEU A 309 -1.72 2.40 -17.37
CA LEU A 309 -0.50 2.71 -18.07
C LEU A 309 0.49 1.55 -17.90
N ASP A 310 1.24 1.26 -18.96
CA ASP A 310 2.29 0.23 -18.91
C ASP A 310 3.47 0.67 -18.05
N ASP A 311 3.93 1.90 -18.26
CA ASP A 311 5.05 2.48 -17.52
C ASP A 311 4.56 3.17 -16.24
N GLN A 312 4.46 2.35 -15.19
CA GLN A 312 4.24 2.78 -13.81
C GLN A 312 5.35 2.23 -12.91
N GLU A 313 6.57 2.17 -13.45
CA GLU A 313 7.78 1.78 -12.71
C GLU A 313 8.28 2.95 -11.86
N LEU A 314 8.58 2.66 -10.59
CA LEU A 314 9.16 3.56 -9.62
C LEU A 314 10.52 2.99 -9.20
N ASP A 315 11.59 3.64 -9.63
CA ASP A 315 12.95 3.27 -9.26
C ASP A 315 13.34 3.98 -7.96
N SER A 316 13.21 3.27 -6.83
CA SER A 316 13.57 3.79 -5.51
C SER A 316 14.89 3.26 -4.96
N ARG A 317 15.81 2.83 -5.83
CA ARG A 317 17.12 2.31 -5.42
C ARG A 317 17.95 3.30 -4.59
N SER A 318 17.73 4.60 -4.77
CA SER A 318 18.44 5.64 -4.01
C SER A 318 17.89 5.88 -2.59
N SER A 319 16.72 5.34 -2.25
CA SER A 319 16.11 5.48 -0.92
C SER A 319 15.80 4.13 -0.28
N THR A 320 14.86 3.36 -0.81
CA THR A 320 14.42 2.05 -0.28
C THR A 320 15.22 0.88 -0.84
N GLY A 321 16.15 1.14 -1.76
CA GLY A 321 17.08 0.13 -2.28
C GLY A 321 16.46 -0.83 -3.31
N SER A 322 15.23 -0.56 -3.78
CA SER A 322 14.48 -1.47 -4.64
C SER A 322 13.80 -0.74 -5.80
N VAL A 323 13.35 -1.50 -6.80
CA VAL A 323 12.49 -1.00 -7.90
C VAL A 323 11.11 -1.62 -7.73
N TYR A 324 10.09 -0.77 -7.78
CA TYR A 324 8.68 -1.12 -7.65
C TYR A 324 8.00 -0.85 -8.98
N TRP A 325 6.92 -1.57 -9.26
CA TRP A 325 5.92 -1.15 -10.22
C TRP A 325 4.64 -0.89 -9.43
N GLU A 326 4.14 0.34 -9.50
CA GLU A 326 3.10 0.90 -8.61
C GLU A 326 1.98 1.49 -9.46
N GLY A 327 1.11 0.63 -9.96
CA GLY A 327 0.25 1.02 -11.06
C GLY A 327 -1.23 1.02 -10.78
N LEU A 328 -1.84 2.16 -11.09
CA LEU A 328 -3.27 2.33 -11.17
C LEU A 328 -3.85 1.32 -12.19
N SER A 329 -4.82 0.53 -11.74
CA SER A 329 -5.35 -0.60 -12.48
C SER A 329 -6.86 -0.72 -12.34
N ASP A 330 -7.52 -1.13 -13.42
CA ASP A 330 -8.93 -1.54 -13.41
C ASP A 330 -9.07 -3.02 -13.04
N LEU A 331 -10.14 -3.33 -12.31
CA LEU A 331 -10.60 -4.69 -12.04
C LEU A 331 -11.82 -4.98 -12.90
N LEU A 332 -11.76 -6.03 -13.72
CA LEU A 332 -12.83 -6.43 -14.63
C LEU A 332 -13.37 -7.81 -14.24
N ASP A 333 -14.68 -7.99 -14.36
CA ASP A 333 -15.31 -9.29 -14.20
C ASP A 333 -15.08 -10.20 -15.42
N ALA A 334 -15.56 -11.45 -15.34
CA ALA A 334 -15.42 -12.44 -16.41
C ALA A 334 -16.08 -12.02 -17.74
N SER A 335 -17.02 -11.06 -17.74
CA SER A 335 -17.64 -10.51 -18.95
C SER A 335 -16.82 -9.37 -19.57
N GLY A 336 -15.73 -8.95 -18.92
CA GLY A 336 -14.92 -7.80 -19.34
C GLY A 336 -15.49 -6.46 -18.91
N ARG A 337 -16.47 -6.43 -17.99
CA ARG A 337 -17.01 -5.19 -17.44
C ARG A 337 -16.15 -4.74 -16.26
N ARG A 338 -15.79 -3.45 -16.19
CA ARG A 338 -15.12 -2.88 -15.00
C ARG A 338 -16.07 -2.99 -13.80
N VAL A 339 -15.58 -3.60 -12.73
CA VAL A 339 -16.27 -3.77 -11.45
C VAL A 339 -15.55 -3.09 -10.29
N GLY A 340 -14.35 -2.57 -10.51
CA GLY A 340 -13.61 -1.80 -9.53
C GLY A 340 -12.36 -1.18 -10.09
N ARG A 341 -11.66 -0.43 -9.24
CA ARG A 341 -10.38 0.20 -9.54
C ARG A 341 -9.54 0.26 -8.27
N GLY A 342 -8.23 0.16 -8.45
CA GLY A 342 -7.28 0.19 -7.36
C GLY A 342 -5.85 0.11 -7.87
N TYR A 343 -4.99 -0.55 -7.12
CA TYR A 343 -3.59 -0.62 -7.42
C TYR A 343 -3.10 -2.06 -7.56
N LEU A 344 -2.12 -2.22 -8.45
CA LEU A 344 -1.27 -3.39 -8.58
C LEU A 344 0.15 -2.97 -8.18
N GLU A 345 0.70 -3.63 -7.17
CA GLU A 345 2.07 -3.46 -6.72
C GLU A 345 2.88 -4.71 -7.11
N MET A 346 4.05 -4.50 -7.70
CA MET A 346 4.97 -5.58 -8.05
C MET A 346 6.39 -5.21 -7.65
N THR A 347 7.04 -6.09 -6.90
CA THR A 347 8.45 -5.94 -6.48
C THR A 347 9.28 -7.10 -6.98
N GLY A 348 10.62 -7.01 -6.99
CA GLY A 348 11.45 -8.18 -7.26
C GLY A 348 11.65 -8.55 -8.74
N TYR A 349 11.19 -7.73 -9.68
CA TYR A 349 11.30 -7.98 -11.12
C TYR A 349 12.60 -7.45 -11.74
N ALA A 350 13.15 -6.35 -11.21
CA ALA A 350 14.43 -5.80 -11.63
C ALA A 350 15.61 -6.50 -10.93
N ALA A 351 15.46 -6.73 -9.63
CA ALA A 351 16.39 -7.47 -8.78
C ALA A 351 15.60 -8.02 -7.58
N PRO A 352 16.06 -9.10 -6.92
CA PRO A 352 15.45 -9.59 -5.70
C PRO A 352 15.30 -8.47 -4.67
N LEU A 353 14.14 -8.40 -4.01
CA LEU A 353 13.87 -7.42 -2.98
C LEU A 353 14.84 -7.59 -1.81
N ALA A 354 15.53 -6.53 -1.45
CA ALA A 354 16.32 -6.43 -0.22
C ALA A 354 15.58 -5.47 0.72
N LEU A 355 15.20 -5.95 1.91
CA LEU A 355 14.52 -5.18 2.96
C LEU A 355 15.43 -5.03 4.18
#